data_AF-A0AAI9X5T8-F1
#
_entry.id   AF-A0AAI9X5T8-F1
#
_cell.length_a   1.000
_cell.length_b   1.000
_cell.length_c   1.000
_cell.angle_alpha   90.00
_cell.angle_beta   90.00
_cell.angle_gamma   90.00
#
_symmetry.space_group_name_H-M   'P 1'
#
loop_
_entity.id
_entity.type
_entity.pdbx_description
1 polymer ?
#
loop_
_entity_poly.entity_id
_entity_poly.type
_entity_poly.pdbx_seq_one_letter_code
_entity_poly.pdbx_strand_id
1 'polypeptide(L)'
;MKSPIAPILLEPHIGELPGSSRRISRNDAATGASAAGVRALSAQMVAFYFKAPIKAFFRMRVDYMAFARAVNPRVAEGKWSLHTTTPGLLLHAVRTYGWRFIPNQVLPPLMANAGVGAVLYTSYLQVLGALHEPVSQGVKRVWPPAPPSATFAAGFTAGTIQSIVAAPLDALQVRFQTSDMLEGQYRSMWHYGHHKLKQIGLRGVFAGWSLSFMRDSLGYAVFFSSFEYIKSQSYYSFVTWYYGSLQVDRVGMFSSSESSDRGVPLIKPHYALEPCFLMMAGVVASIAQQTIQHPLSRIQDLHLGRLEYLDHQASFVPSRQKMIQLYYHAYQETFKRYKRKAARTGGWPSWLFRGFIGSSLRQVPSTSAGLIIFELVRRRYANPADTVHIQSDGYDILLT
;
A
#
# COMPACT_ATOMS: atom_id res chain seq x y z
N MET A 1 -0.69 43.02 -81.55
CA MET A 1 -0.59 44.49 -81.37
C MET A 1 -0.04 44.75 -79.97
N LYS A 2 1.10 45.45 -79.86
CA LYS A 2 1.79 46.00 -78.65
C LYS A 2 1.54 45.37 -77.25
N SER A 3 2.59 44.73 -76.71
CA SER A 3 3.04 44.84 -75.31
C SER A 3 3.48 46.30 -74.99
N PRO A 4 3.73 46.79 -73.74
CA PRO A 4 4.53 46.09 -72.69
C PRO A 4 4.36 46.46 -71.17
N ILE A 5 5.03 45.65 -70.31
CA ILE A 5 5.85 45.98 -69.09
C ILE A 5 5.23 46.71 -67.86
N ALA A 6 5.72 46.33 -66.67
CA ALA A 6 5.35 46.79 -65.31
C ALA A 6 5.94 48.17 -64.90
N PRO A 7 5.69 48.69 -63.67
CA PRO A 7 6.61 48.37 -62.55
C PRO A 7 6.01 48.37 -61.11
N ILE A 8 6.90 48.07 -60.16
CA ILE A 8 6.79 48.10 -58.68
C ILE A 8 6.71 49.54 -58.12
N LEU A 9 6.06 49.79 -56.96
CA LEU A 9 6.57 50.60 -55.83
C LEU A 9 5.58 50.81 -54.64
N LEU A 10 6.17 50.87 -53.43
CA LEU A 10 5.77 51.61 -52.20
C LEU A 10 4.56 51.18 -51.33
N GLU A 11 4.87 50.71 -50.11
CA GLU A 11 4.10 51.02 -48.90
C GLU A 11 4.25 52.51 -48.50
N PRO A 12 3.34 53.03 -47.67
CA PRO A 12 3.80 53.76 -46.49
C PRO A 12 3.10 53.39 -45.17
N HIS A 13 3.86 53.40 -44.08
CA HIS A 13 3.39 53.33 -42.69
C HIS A 13 2.48 54.51 -42.29
N ILE A 14 1.61 54.30 -41.29
CA ILE A 14 1.61 54.94 -39.94
C ILE A 14 0.24 54.69 -39.26
N GLY A 15 0.22 54.27 -37.99
CA GLY A 15 -1.05 54.02 -37.27
C GLY A 15 -0.99 53.39 -35.87
N GLU A 16 -0.01 53.74 -35.02
CA GLU A 16 -0.09 53.51 -33.56
C GLU A 16 -1.00 54.59 -32.92
N LEU A 17 -1.68 54.44 -31.77
CA LEU A 17 -1.79 53.48 -30.64
C LEU A 17 -3.16 53.79 -29.92
N PRO A 18 -3.57 53.31 -28.71
CA PRO A 18 -3.06 52.25 -27.84
C PRO A 18 -4.12 51.24 -27.28
N GLY A 19 -3.63 50.17 -26.66
CA GLY A 19 -4.19 49.71 -25.37
C GLY A 19 -5.12 48.48 -25.33
N SER A 20 -4.54 47.31 -25.07
CA SER A 20 -5.04 46.40 -24.00
C SER A 20 -4.08 45.24 -23.74
N SER A 21 -3.07 45.48 -22.90
CA SER A 21 -2.18 44.43 -22.39
C SER A 21 -2.97 43.46 -21.52
N ARG A 22 -3.46 42.35 -22.11
CA ARG A 22 -4.26 41.34 -21.42
C ARG A 22 -3.39 40.58 -20.41
N ARG A 23 -3.24 41.15 -19.20
CA ARG A 23 -2.60 40.51 -18.04
C ARG A 23 -3.30 39.18 -17.75
N ILE A 24 -2.71 38.08 -18.18
CA ILE A 24 -3.15 36.75 -17.78
C ILE A 24 -2.96 36.64 -16.27
N SER A 25 -4.07 36.48 -15.55
CA SER A 25 -4.12 36.34 -14.11
C SER A 25 -3.29 35.14 -13.66
N ARG A 26 -2.15 35.43 -13.02
CA ARG A 26 -1.26 34.41 -12.46
C ARG A 26 -1.90 33.65 -11.28
N ASN A 27 -2.99 34.18 -10.73
CA ASN A 27 -3.78 33.54 -9.68
C ASN A 27 -4.70 32.45 -10.24
N ASP A 28 -5.35 32.66 -11.40
CA ASP A 28 -6.32 31.69 -11.94
C ASP A 28 -5.66 30.40 -12.44
N ALA A 29 -4.43 30.50 -12.93
CA ALA A 29 -3.60 29.33 -13.23
C ALA A 29 -3.19 28.57 -11.94
N ALA A 30 -2.99 29.26 -10.82
CA ALA A 30 -2.62 28.66 -9.55
C ALA A 30 -3.82 28.01 -8.83
N THR A 31 -5.02 28.63 -8.85
CA THR A 31 -6.27 28.00 -8.41
C THR A 31 -6.69 26.87 -9.35
N GLY A 32 -6.47 27.00 -10.67
CA GLY A 32 -6.66 25.92 -11.64
C GLY A 32 -5.76 24.71 -11.38
N ALA A 33 -4.45 24.92 -11.22
CA ALA A 33 -3.48 23.87 -10.94
C ALA A 33 -3.68 23.21 -9.56
N SER A 34 -4.02 23.99 -8.53
CA SER A 34 -4.34 23.44 -7.20
C SER A 34 -5.68 22.70 -7.18
N ALA A 35 -6.72 23.20 -7.85
CA ALA A 35 -7.99 22.47 -7.98
C ALA A 35 -7.84 21.20 -8.85
N ALA A 36 -7.02 21.23 -9.90
CA ALA A 36 -6.67 20.06 -10.70
C ALA A 36 -5.83 19.06 -9.89
N GLY A 37 -4.86 19.52 -9.10
CA GLY A 37 -4.07 18.70 -8.19
C GLY A 37 -4.91 18.07 -7.08
N VAL A 38 -5.83 18.81 -6.47
CA VAL A 38 -6.77 18.30 -5.46
C VAL A 38 -7.79 17.35 -6.08
N ARG A 39 -8.25 17.57 -7.32
CA ARG A 39 -9.09 16.59 -8.06
C ARG A 39 -8.31 15.37 -8.50
N ALA A 40 -7.05 15.50 -8.90
CA ALA A 40 -6.19 14.37 -9.24
C ALA A 40 -5.88 13.54 -7.98
N LEU A 41 -5.57 14.18 -6.85
CA LEU A 41 -5.38 13.52 -5.56
C LEU A 41 -6.68 12.89 -5.04
N SER A 42 -7.83 13.58 -5.11
CA SER A 42 -9.10 13.00 -4.65
C SER A 42 -9.60 11.89 -5.56
N ALA A 43 -9.45 12.03 -6.89
CA ALA A 43 -9.70 10.94 -7.84
C ALA A 43 -8.70 9.80 -7.66
N GLN A 44 -7.43 10.06 -7.33
CA GLN A 44 -6.46 9.02 -6.95
C GLN A 44 -6.79 8.39 -5.61
N MET A 45 -7.33 9.10 -4.62
CA MET A 45 -7.74 8.56 -3.31
C MET A 45 -9.03 7.74 -3.41
N VAL A 46 -10.01 8.19 -4.20
CA VAL A 46 -11.24 7.46 -4.50
C VAL A 46 -10.92 6.26 -5.39
N ALA A 47 -10.13 6.44 -6.45
CA ALA A 47 -9.63 5.33 -7.24
C ALA A 47 -8.73 4.42 -6.41
N PHE A 48 -7.97 4.88 -5.42
CA PHE A 48 -7.23 4.00 -4.50
C PHE A 48 -8.18 3.23 -3.59
N TYR A 49 -9.23 3.86 -3.07
CA TYR A 49 -10.28 3.21 -2.28
C TYR A 49 -11.03 2.10 -3.05
N PHE A 50 -11.14 2.22 -4.38
CA PHE A 50 -11.77 1.23 -5.27
C PHE A 50 -10.81 0.31 -6.05
N LYS A 51 -9.54 0.71 -6.28
CA LYS A 51 -8.49 -0.07 -6.99
C LYS A 51 -7.53 -0.80 -6.04
N ALA A 52 -7.41 -0.37 -4.79
CA ALA A 52 -6.70 -1.09 -3.76
C ALA A 52 -7.69 -1.40 -2.64
N PRO A 53 -8.13 -2.66 -2.47
CA PRO A 53 -8.81 -3.06 -1.25
C PRO A 53 -7.86 -2.86 -0.07
N ILE A 54 -7.98 -1.70 0.58
CA ILE A 54 -7.04 -1.17 1.58
C ILE A 54 -6.84 -2.18 2.72
N LYS A 55 -7.91 -2.90 3.09
CA LYS A 55 -7.94 -3.94 4.12
C LYS A 55 -7.32 -5.28 3.70
N ALA A 56 -7.15 -5.51 2.40
CA ALA A 56 -6.50 -6.69 1.85
C ALA A 56 -4.98 -6.51 1.83
N PHE A 57 -4.51 -5.41 1.23
CA PHE A 57 -3.09 -5.21 0.98
C PHE A 57 -2.30 -4.71 2.19
N PHE A 58 -2.93 -3.97 3.12
CA PHE A 58 -2.19 -3.24 4.15
C PHE A 58 -2.69 -3.52 5.57
N ARG A 59 -1.75 -3.76 6.48
CA ARG A 59 -2.05 -3.88 7.91
C ARG A 59 -2.52 -2.53 8.43
N MET A 60 -3.72 -2.53 9.03
CA MET A 60 -4.25 -1.37 9.74
C MET A 60 -3.32 -1.01 10.90
N ARG A 61 -2.84 0.24 10.92
CA ARG A 61 -2.04 0.83 12.01
C ARG A 61 -2.93 1.23 13.16
N VAL A 62 -4.07 1.86 12.87
CA VAL A 62 -5.06 2.27 13.88
C VAL A 62 -6.35 1.45 13.71
N ASP A 63 -6.85 0.81 14.77
CA ASP A 63 -8.12 0.05 14.73
C ASP A 63 -9.32 1.02 14.78
N TYR A 64 -9.88 1.31 13.59
CA TYR A 64 -11.04 2.19 13.45
C TYR A 64 -12.32 1.68 14.13
N MET A 65 -12.37 0.40 14.51
CA MET A 65 -13.49 -0.23 15.22
C MET A 65 -13.27 -0.36 16.73
N ALA A 66 -12.12 0.04 17.28
CA ALA A 66 -11.84 -0.10 18.70
C ALA A 66 -12.91 0.58 19.58
N PHE A 67 -13.26 1.83 19.26
CA PHE A 67 -14.30 2.57 19.99
C PHE A 67 -15.71 1.97 19.78
N ALA A 68 -16.08 1.62 18.54
CA ALA A 68 -17.36 0.98 18.25
C ALA A 68 -17.55 -0.38 18.98
N ARG A 69 -16.44 -1.09 19.19
CA ARG A 69 -16.38 -2.36 19.93
C ARG A 69 -16.49 -2.15 21.44
N ALA A 70 -15.82 -1.14 21.98
CA ALA A 70 -15.85 -0.81 23.40
C ALA A 70 -17.23 -0.31 23.89
N VAL A 71 -18.00 0.33 23.00
CA VAL A 71 -19.35 0.82 23.28
C VAL A 71 -20.40 -0.30 23.39
N ASN A 72 -20.29 -1.35 22.58
CA ASN A 72 -21.35 -2.36 22.48
C ASN A 72 -21.24 -3.40 23.61
N PRO A 73 -22.18 -3.43 24.58
CA PRO A 73 -22.10 -4.35 25.72
C PRO A 73 -22.11 -5.83 25.31
N ARG A 74 -22.76 -6.16 24.18
CA ARG A 74 -22.85 -7.54 23.67
C ARG A 74 -21.51 -8.11 23.19
N VAL A 75 -20.47 -7.29 23.03
CA VAL A 75 -19.13 -7.81 22.73
C VAL A 75 -18.48 -8.42 23.98
N ALA A 76 -18.79 -7.91 25.17
CA ALA A 76 -18.28 -8.46 26.42
C ALA A 76 -18.82 -9.87 26.72
N GLU A 77 -20.01 -10.20 26.19
CA GLU A 77 -20.64 -11.52 26.32
C GLU A 77 -19.93 -12.64 25.53
N GLY A 78 -19.00 -12.30 24.62
CA GLY A 78 -18.18 -13.25 23.86
C GLY A 78 -18.93 -14.13 22.84
N LYS A 79 -20.26 -14.08 22.78
CA LYS A 79 -21.10 -14.85 21.85
C LYS A 79 -21.13 -14.22 20.47
N TRP A 80 -21.04 -15.04 19.42
CA TRP A 80 -21.21 -14.58 18.05
C TRP A 80 -22.66 -14.16 17.80
N SER A 81 -22.87 -12.96 17.26
CA SER A 81 -24.18 -12.42 16.91
C SER A 81 -24.08 -11.51 15.69
N LEU A 82 -25.18 -11.33 14.95
CA LEU A 82 -25.27 -10.29 13.92
C LEU A 82 -24.92 -8.89 14.49
N HIS A 83 -25.20 -8.65 15.77
CA HIS A 83 -24.85 -7.40 16.45
C HIS A 83 -23.38 -7.23 16.81
N THR A 84 -22.58 -8.31 16.82
CA THR A 84 -21.12 -8.24 17.02
C THR A 84 -20.33 -8.17 15.71
N THR A 85 -21.02 -8.21 14.56
CA THR A 85 -20.41 -7.99 13.23
C THR A 85 -20.04 -6.51 13.04
N THR A 86 -19.10 -6.21 12.13
CA THR A 86 -18.70 -4.81 11.82
C THR A 86 -19.90 -3.92 11.44
N PRO A 87 -20.86 -4.34 10.58
CA PRO A 87 -22.06 -3.56 10.31
C PRO A 87 -22.97 -3.42 11.54
N GLY A 88 -23.11 -4.47 12.35
CA GLY A 88 -23.90 -4.44 13.59
C GLY A 88 -23.35 -3.48 14.64
N LEU A 89 -22.03 -3.45 14.80
CA LEU A 89 -21.31 -2.53 15.69
C LEU A 89 -21.46 -1.07 15.23
N LEU A 90 -21.30 -0.81 13.94
CA LEU A 90 -21.51 0.52 13.36
C LEU A 90 -22.97 0.97 13.50
N LEU A 91 -23.94 0.10 13.20
CA LEU A 91 -25.36 0.41 13.32
C LEU A 91 -25.76 0.70 14.77
N HIS A 92 -25.24 -0.06 15.73
CA HIS A 92 -25.43 0.21 17.15
C HIS A 92 -24.81 1.56 17.54
N ALA A 93 -23.54 1.80 17.23
CA ALA A 93 -22.86 3.03 17.58
C ALA A 93 -23.48 4.29 16.94
N VAL A 94 -23.95 4.21 15.70
CA VAL A 94 -24.68 5.30 15.01
C VAL A 94 -26.07 5.53 15.61
N ARG A 95 -26.75 4.49 16.12
CA ARG A 95 -28.01 4.66 16.86
C ARG A 95 -27.78 5.29 18.23
N THR A 96 -26.69 4.96 18.92
CA THR A 96 -26.37 5.46 20.27
C THR A 96 -25.80 6.88 20.27
N TYR A 97 -24.88 7.21 19.36
CA TYR A 97 -24.19 8.52 19.30
C TYR A 97 -24.58 9.39 18.10
N GLY A 98 -25.55 8.94 17.29
CA GLY A 98 -25.97 9.62 16.06
C GLY A 98 -24.99 9.49 14.90
N TRP A 99 -25.40 10.00 13.74
CA TRP A 99 -24.61 9.96 12.49
C TRP A 99 -23.24 10.65 12.57
N ARG A 100 -23.05 11.58 13.52
CA ARG A 100 -21.76 12.24 13.78
C ARG A 100 -20.67 11.26 14.25
N PHE A 101 -21.03 10.05 14.69
CA PHE A 101 -20.08 9.00 15.05
C PHE A 101 -19.10 8.66 13.91
N ILE A 102 -19.59 8.51 12.68
CA ILE A 102 -18.76 8.10 11.53
C ILE A 102 -17.66 9.13 11.21
N PRO A 103 -17.96 10.42 10.93
CA PRO A 103 -16.92 11.41 10.61
C PRO A 103 -15.98 11.74 11.78
N ASN A 104 -16.43 11.56 13.04
CA ASN A 104 -15.63 11.91 14.22
C ASN A 104 -14.75 10.76 14.75
N GLN A 105 -15.20 9.51 14.65
CA GLN A 105 -14.53 8.34 15.25
C GLN A 105 -14.00 7.34 14.22
N VAL A 106 -14.72 7.10 13.13
CA VAL A 106 -14.41 6.05 12.14
C VAL A 106 -13.56 6.60 10.99
N LEU A 107 -13.92 7.75 10.46
CA LEU A 107 -13.26 8.40 9.33
C LEU A 107 -11.79 8.76 9.62
N PRO A 108 -11.39 9.30 10.78
CA PRO A 108 -9.99 9.71 11.02
C PRO A 108 -8.98 8.54 10.92
N PRO A 109 -9.16 7.41 11.65
CA PRO A 109 -8.24 6.28 11.51
C PRO A 109 -8.35 5.60 10.14
N LEU A 110 -9.52 5.62 9.48
CA LEU A 110 -9.66 5.11 8.11
C LEU A 110 -8.82 5.94 7.13
N MET A 111 -8.94 7.26 7.15
CA MET A 111 -8.14 8.17 6.32
C MET A 111 -6.65 8.05 6.59
N ALA A 112 -6.25 7.93 7.85
CA ALA A 112 -4.86 7.77 8.25
C ALA A 112 -4.24 6.45 7.71
N ASN A 113 -4.96 5.33 7.86
CA ASN A 113 -4.55 4.03 7.30
C ASN A 113 -4.50 4.07 5.77
N ALA A 114 -5.49 4.71 5.11
CA ALA A 114 -5.53 4.85 3.66
C ALA A 114 -4.35 5.69 3.14
N GLY A 115 -4.02 6.80 3.80
CA GLY A 115 -2.86 7.64 3.45
C GLY A 115 -1.53 6.90 3.55
N VAL A 116 -1.33 6.12 4.62
CA VAL A 116 -0.14 5.26 4.79
C VAL A 116 -0.01 4.21 3.69
N GLY A 117 -1.12 3.55 3.32
CA GLY A 117 -1.14 2.59 2.21
C GLY A 117 -0.90 3.24 0.84
N ALA A 118 -1.45 4.45 0.62
CA ALA A 118 -1.24 5.20 -0.61
C ALA A 118 0.24 5.61 -0.76
N VAL A 119 0.85 6.18 0.30
CA VAL A 119 2.28 6.53 0.32
C VAL A 119 3.16 5.32 0.03
N LEU A 120 2.86 4.15 0.62
CA LEU A 120 3.60 2.92 0.36
C LEU A 120 3.53 2.52 -1.12
N TYR A 121 2.34 2.50 -1.70
CA TYR A 121 2.16 2.05 -3.08
C TYR A 121 2.72 3.04 -4.10
N THR A 122 2.55 4.35 -3.90
CA THR A 122 3.13 5.37 -4.78
C THR A 122 4.65 5.40 -4.69
N SER A 123 5.23 5.30 -3.49
CA SER A 123 6.69 5.19 -3.31
C SER A 123 7.23 3.93 -4.00
N TYR A 124 6.53 2.81 -3.89
CA TYR A 124 6.92 1.56 -4.55
C TYR A 124 6.94 1.72 -6.07
N LEU A 125 5.89 2.26 -6.68
CA LEU A 125 5.84 2.47 -8.13
C LEU A 125 6.89 3.48 -8.61
N GLN A 126 7.14 4.56 -7.87
CA GLN A 126 8.16 5.55 -8.21
C GLN A 126 9.57 4.95 -8.17
N VAL A 127 9.92 4.25 -7.09
CA VAL A 127 11.25 3.63 -6.96
C VAL A 127 11.42 2.49 -7.95
N LEU A 128 10.38 1.66 -8.17
CA LEU A 128 10.46 0.57 -9.14
C LEU A 128 10.57 1.10 -10.59
N GLY A 129 9.84 2.15 -10.94
CA GLY A 129 9.96 2.81 -12.25
C GLY A 129 11.34 3.42 -12.50
N ALA A 130 12.01 3.89 -11.44
CA ALA A 130 13.40 4.37 -11.52
C ALA A 130 14.44 3.23 -11.58
N LEU A 131 14.14 2.06 -11.03
CA LEU A 131 15.03 0.88 -11.05
C LEU A 131 14.81 -0.04 -12.27
N HIS A 132 13.65 0.04 -12.93
CA HIS A 132 13.28 -0.80 -14.07
C HIS A 132 12.39 0.00 -15.04
N GLU A 133 13.01 0.65 -16.03
CA GLU A 133 12.37 1.56 -16.98
C GLU A 133 11.08 1.01 -17.65
N PRO A 134 10.96 -0.29 -18.01
CA PRO A 134 9.68 -0.82 -18.53
C PRO A 134 8.47 -0.63 -17.61
N VAL A 135 8.65 -0.39 -16.30
CA VAL A 135 7.56 -0.02 -15.37
C VAL A 135 7.16 1.46 -15.52
N SER A 136 8.10 2.37 -15.82
CA SER A 136 7.80 3.80 -15.94
C SER A 136 7.02 4.14 -17.21
N GLN A 137 7.10 3.31 -18.25
CA GLN A 137 6.40 3.47 -19.53
C GLN A 137 4.88 3.29 -19.43
N GLY A 138 4.33 2.89 -18.27
CA GLY A 138 2.89 2.84 -18.02
C GLY A 138 2.12 1.75 -18.78
N VAL A 139 2.83 0.82 -19.44
CA VAL A 139 2.26 -0.27 -20.24
C VAL A 139 1.42 -1.18 -19.34
N LYS A 140 0.22 -1.58 -19.80
CA LYS A 140 -0.72 -2.45 -19.06
C LYS A 140 -0.09 -3.78 -18.61
N ARG A 141 0.96 -4.23 -19.32
CA ARG A 141 1.78 -5.39 -19.03
C ARG A 141 3.25 -5.03 -19.18
N VAL A 142 4.02 -5.13 -18.10
CA VAL A 142 5.44 -4.84 -18.09
C VAL A 142 6.22 -6.05 -18.61
N TRP A 143 6.99 -5.84 -19.68
CA TRP A 143 7.93 -6.82 -20.24
C TRP A 143 9.25 -6.10 -20.62
N PRO A 144 10.44 -6.66 -20.31
CA PRO A 144 10.67 -7.84 -19.47
C PRO A 144 10.18 -7.60 -18.02
N PRO A 145 9.83 -8.66 -17.26
CA PRO A 145 9.38 -8.52 -15.88
C PRO A 145 10.49 -7.96 -15.00
N ALA A 146 10.13 -7.12 -14.04
CA ALA A 146 11.11 -6.54 -13.12
C ALA A 146 11.81 -7.65 -12.29
N PRO A 147 13.15 -7.58 -12.12
CA PRO A 147 13.89 -8.63 -11.42
C PRO A 147 13.57 -8.63 -9.91
N PRO A 148 13.76 -9.77 -9.20
CA PRO A 148 13.43 -9.88 -7.77
C PRO A 148 14.21 -8.90 -6.90
N SER A 149 15.43 -8.51 -7.32
CA SER A 149 16.29 -7.53 -6.65
C SER A 149 15.73 -6.10 -6.74
N ALA A 150 15.28 -5.66 -7.92
CA ALA A 150 14.69 -4.32 -8.10
C ALA A 150 13.37 -4.17 -7.33
N THR A 151 12.52 -5.19 -7.38
CA THR A 151 11.25 -5.24 -6.64
C THR A 151 11.46 -5.33 -5.12
N PHE A 152 12.51 -6.04 -4.65
CA PHE A 152 12.94 -6.03 -3.25
C PHE A 152 13.44 -4.64 -2.82
N ALA A 153 14.32 -4.01 -3.59
CA ALA A 153 14.87 -2.68 -3.28
C ALA A 153 13.79 -1.58 -3.29
N ALA A 154 12.88 -1.62 -4.27
CA ALA A 154 11.70 -0.76 -4.30
C ALA A 154 10.78 -0.99 -3.08
N GLY A 155 10.48 -2.25 -2.74
CA GLY A 155 9.68 -2.60 -1.57
C GLY A 155 10.33 -2.18 -0.24
N PHE A 156 11.65 -2.31 -0.11
CA PHE A 156 12.42 -1.85 1.05
C PHE A 156 12.36 -0.34 1.22
N THR A 157 12.55 0.39 0.12
CA THR A 157 12.56 1.86 0.11
C THR A 157 11.16 2.40 0.38
N ALA A 158 10.14 1.83 -0.26
CA ALA A 158 8.74 2.18 -0.02
C ALA A 158 8.29 1.85 1.41
N GLY A 159 8.70 0.70 1.96
CA GLY A 159 8.46 0.33 3.35
C GLY A 159 9.17 1.26 4.34
N THR A 160 10.36 1.76 3.99
CA THR A 160 11.09 2.78 4.76
C THR A 160 10.32 4.10 4.82
N ILE A 161 9.92 4.63 3.65
CA ILE A 161 9.14 5.87 3.55
C ILE A 161 7.80 5.72 4.27
N GLN A 162 7.10 4.59 4.08
CA GLN A 162 5.89 4.26 4.84
C GLN A 162 6.15 4.29 6.34
N SER A 163 7.24 3.72 6.84
CA SER A 163 7.49 3.62 8.28
C SER A 163 7.74 4.99 8.93
N ILE A 164 8.31 5.95 8.20
CA ILE A 164 8.42 7.35 8.66
C ILE A 164 7.02 7.98 8.77
N VAL A 165 6.19 7.85 7.74
CA VAL A 165 4.83 8.42 7.72
C VAL A 165 3.87 7.73 8.70
N ALA A 166 4.10 6.45 9.00
CA ALA A 166 3.31 5.69 9.97
C ALA A 166 3.76 5.88 11.43
N ALA A 167 4.97 6.38 11.70
CA ALA A 167 5.48 6.54 13.07
C ALA A 167 4.52 7.34 14.00
N PRO A 168 3.89 8.46 13.57
CA PRO A 168 2.89 9.14 14.37
C PRO A 168 1.67 8.26 14.71
N LEU A 169 1.25 7.39 13.78
CA LEU A 169 0.09 6.52 13.97
C LEU A 169 0.42 5.32 14.86
N ASP A 170 1.59 4.71 14.69
CA ASP A 170 2.09 3.66 15.60
C ASP A 170 2.19 4.25 17.04
N ALA A 171 2.71 5.47 17.21
CA ALA A 171 2.81 6.13 18.51
C ALA A 171 1.44 6.46 19.15
N LEU A 172 0.45 6.89 18.35
CA LEU A 172 -0.92 7.12 18.80
C LEU A 172 -1.64 5.80 19.15
N GLN A 173 -1.45 4.73 18.37
CA GLN A 173 -2.11 3.44 18.60
C GLN A 173 -1.62 2.75 19.87
N VAL A 174 -0.32 2.84 20.19
CA VAL A 174 0.24 2.29 21.44
C VAL A 174 -0.40 2.94 22.68
N ARG A 175 -0.66 4.25 22.59
CA ARG A 175 -1.21 5.10 23.66
C ARG A 175 -2.73 5.23 23.61
N PHE A 176 -3.40 4.45 22.75
CA PHE A 176 -4.84 4.52 22.59
C PHE A 176 -5.54 3.65 23.63
N GLN A 177 -6.15 4.30 24.61
CA GLN A 177 -7.03 3.67 25.58
C GLN A 177 -8.49 4.03 25.24
N THR A 178 -9.37 3.04 25.20
CA THR A 178 -10.79 3.28 24.89
C THR A 178 -11.53 4.01 26.03
N SER A 179 -11.02 3.90 27.26
CA SER A 179 -11.45 4.66 28.44
C SER A 179 -11.38 6.17 28.20
N ASP A 180 -10.24 6.72 27.75
CA ASP A 180 -10.05 8.15 27.43
C ASP A 180 -11.17 8.72 26.53
N MET A 181 -11.71 7.90 25.61
CA MET A 181 -12.80 8.30 24.72
C MET A 181 -14.20 8.15 25.35
N LEU A 182 -14.40 7.13 26.19
CA LEU A 182 -15.68 6.88 26.88
C LEU A 182 -15.92 7.87 28.03
N GLU A 183 -14.85 8.27 28.73
CA GLU A 183 -14.83 9.29 29.78
C GLU A 183 -15.00 10.72 29.22
N GLY A 184 -15.02 10.88 27.89
CA GLY A 184 -15.22 12.17 27.24
C GLY A 184 -13.99 13.09 27.24
N GLN A 185 -12.80 12.62 27.65
CA GLN A 185 -11.57 13.42 27.61
C GLN A 185 -11.26 13.91 26.18
N TYR A 186 -11.65 13.15 25.16
CA TYR A 186 -11.50 13.52 23.75
C TYR A 186 -12.84 13.45 22.99
N ARG A 187 -13.31 14.59 22.50
CA ARG A 187 -14.59 14.74 21.76
C ARG A 187 -14.64 14.02 20.40
N SER A 188 -13.50 13.69 19.83
CA SER A 188 -13.36 12.99 18.55
C SER A 188 -11.98 12.37 18.40
N MET A 189 -11.82 11.41 17.50
CA MET A 189 -10.52 10.81 17.19
C MET A 189 -9.57 11.81 16.51
N TRP A 190 -10.11 12.84 15.84
CA TRP A 190 -9.33 14.02 15.40
C TRP A 190 -8.71 14.77 16.60
N HIS A 191 -9.52 15.07 17.63
CA HIS A 191 -9.07 15.78 18.82
C HIS A 191 -8.05 14.96 19.61
N TYR A 192 -8.31 13.65 19.79
CA TYR A 192 -7.37 12.70 20.36
C TYR A 192 -6.03 12.73 19.62
N GLY A 193 -6.05 12.52 18.30
CA GLY A 193 -4.85 12.46 17.47
C GLY A 193 -4.01 13.73 17.57
N HIS A 194 -4.63 14.90 17.39
CA HIS A 194 -3.92 16.18 17.47
C HIS A 194 -3.35 16.46 18.88
N HIS A 195 -4.16 16.27 19.92
CA HIS A 195 -3.76 16.61 21.29
C HIS A 195 -2.68 15.66 21.81
N LYS A 196 -2.84 14.33 21.66
CA LYS A 196 -1.82 13.36 22.06
C LYS A 196 -0.55 13.52 21.24
N LEU A 197 -0.61 13.77 19.93
CA LEU A 197 0.60 13.98 19.12
C LEU A 197 1.39 15.23 19.58
N LYS A 198 0.70 16.29 20.00
CA LYS A 198 1.32 17.48 20.62
C LYS A 198 1.94 17.17 21.99
N GLN A 199 1.30 16.34 22.82
CA GLN A 199 1.84 15.88 24.11
C GLN A 199 3.08 14.98 23.96
N ILE A 200 3.05 14.03 23.02
CA ILE A 200 4.16 13.09 22.74
C ILE A 200 5.36 13.82 22.12
N GLY A 201 5.08 14.79 21.24
CA GLY A 201 6.08 15.53 20.48
C GLY A 201 6.84 14.65 19.47
N LEU A 202 7.62 15.29 18.58
CA LEU A 202 8.36 14.59 17.53
C LEU A 202 9.33 13.53 18.09
N ARG A 203 9.90 13.78 19.27
CA ARG A 203 10.84 12.87 19.93
C ARG A 203 10.17 11.56 20.40
N GLY A 204 8.99 11.64 21.02
CA GLY A 204 8.26 10.44 21.47
C GLY A 204 7.64 9.64 20.31
N VAL A 205 7.40 10.28 19.16
CA VAL A 205 6.94 9.61 17.93
C VAL A 205 7.99 8.67 17.37
N PHE A 206 9.27 9.07 17.39
CA PHE A 206 10.38 8.25 16.89
C PHE A 206 11.08 7.40 17.96
N ALA A 207 10.65 7.49 19.22
CA ALA A 207 11.10 6.58 20.27
C ALA A 207 10.64 5.14 19.93
N GLY A 208 11.56 4.17 19.98
CA GLY A 208 11.28 2.79 19.56
C GLY A 208 11.16 2.55 18.04
N TRP A 209 11.24 3.58 17.19
CA TRP A 209 10.92 3.49 15.75
C TRP A 209 11.79 2.49 14.96
N SER A 210 13.03 2.23 15.39
CA SER A 210 13.93 1.29 14.71
C SER A 210 13.32 -0.11 14.46
N LEU A 211 12.45 -0.56 15.36
CA LEU A 211 11.72 -1.83 15.23
C LEU A 211 10.56 -1.73 14.23
N SER A 212 9.81 -0.62 14.20
CA SER A 212 8.82 -0.35 13.14
C SER A 212 9.49 -0.30 11.77
N PHE A 213 10.60 0.45 11.67
CA PHE A 213 11.39 0.59 10.45
C PHE A 213 11.80 -0.77 9.90
N MET A 214 12.51 -1.58 10.70
CA MET A 214 13.02 -2.88 10.24
C MET A 214 11.91 -3.90 9.94
N ARG A 215 10.79 -3.87 10.68
CA ARG A 215 9.59 -4.69 10.41
C ARG A 215 8.92 -4.30 9.09
N ASP A 216 8.77 -3.00 8.86
CA ASP A 216 8.05 -2.48 7.69
C ASP A 216 8.91 -2.60 6.43
N SER A 217 10.17 -2.13 6.44
CA SER A 217 11.06 -2.15 5.28
C SER A 217 11.33 -3.57 4.78
N LEU A 218 11.80 -4.49 5.63
CA LEU A 218 12.07 -5.87 5.25
C LEU A 218 10.78 -6.64 4.90
N GLY A 219 9.68 -6.38 5.63
CA GLY A 219 8.40 -7.03 5.38
C GLY A 219 7.83 -6.67 4.01
N TYR A 220 7.86 -5.40 3.60
CA TYR A 220 7.40 -5.00 2.27
C TYR A 220 8.40 -5.33 1.16
N ALA A 221 9.71 -5.33 1.42
CA ALA A 221 10.71 -5.81 0.47
C ALA A 221 10.44 -7.26 0.03
N VAL A 222 10.22 -8.15 1.00
CA VAL A 222 9.88 -9.55 0.71
C VAL A 222 8.47 -9.71 0.17
N PHE A 223 7.49 -8.92 0.62
CA PHE A 223 6.14 -8.93 0.05
C PHE A 223 6.17 -8.63 -1.45
N PHE A 224 6.70 -7.46 -1.86
CA PHE A 224 6.68 -7.03 -3.25
C PHE A 224 7.55 -7.92 -4.15
N SER A 225 8.73 -8.34 -3.66
CA SER A 225 9.60 -9.26 -4.41
C SER A 225 8.93 -10.61 -4.66
N SER A 226 8.33 -11.23 -3.63
CA SER A 226 7.60 -12.50 -3.77
C SER A 226 6.34 -12.35 -4.63
N PHE A 227 5.63 -11.22 -4.48
CA PHE A 227 4.41 -10.94 -5.22
C PHE A 227 4.68 -10.79 -6.73
N GLU A 228 5.65 -9.96 -7.12
CA GLU A 228 6.02 -9.79 -8.54
C GLU A 228 6.64 -11.05 -9.14
N TYR A 229 7.43 -11.80 -8.36
CA TYR A 229 8.01 -13.07 -8.81
C TYR A 229 6.92 -14.10 -9.17
N ILE A 230 5.90 -14.28 -8.32
CA ILE A 230 4.82 -15.23 -8.62
C ILE A 230 3.86 -14.68 -9.69
N LYS A 231 3.44 -13.41 -9.59
CA LYS A 231 2.48 -12.78 -10.51
C LYS A 231 3.01 -12.69 -11.94
N SER A 232 4.29 -12.36 -12.10
CA SER A 232 4.91 -12.08 -13.41
C SER A 232 5.81 -13.22 -13.85
N GLN A 233 6.95 -13.42 -13.17
CA GLN A 233 8.00 -14.34 -13.65
C GLN A 233 7.50 -15.80 -13.68
N SER A 234 6.94 -16.29 -12.57
CA SER A 234 6.42 -17.65 -12.48
C SER A 234 5.22 -17.90 -13.40
N TYR A 235 4.37 -16.89 -13.62
CA TYR A 235 3.28 -16.96 -14.60
C TYR A 235 3.80 -17.14 -16.01
N TYR A 236 4.76 -16.32 -16.46
CA TYR A 236 5.32 -16.45 -17.81
C TYR A 236 6.09 -17.77 -17.97
N SER A 237 6.92 -18.16 -17.01
CA SER A 237 7.61 -19.46 -17.03
C SER A 237 6.63 -20.63 -17.12
N PHE A 238 5.52 -20.59 -16.38
CA PHE A 238 4.47 -21.61 -16.47
C PHE A 238 3.75 -21.60 -17.82
N VAL A 239 3.37 -20.42 -18.35
CA VAL A 239 2.69 -20.32 -19.65
C VAL A 239 3.58 -20.84 -20.77
N THR A 240 4.84 -20.40 -20.85
CA THR A 240 5.80 -20.86 -21.87
C THR A 240 6.08 -22.36 -21.74
N TRP A 241 6.27 -22.88 -20.52
CA TRP A 241 6.50 -24.31 -20.29
C TRP A 241 5.28 -25.16 -20.69
N TYR A 242 4.09 -24.84 -20.17
CA TYR A 242 2.89 -25.63 -20.36
C TYR A 242 2.32 -25.54 -21.78
N TYR A 243 2.16 -24.31 -22.32
CA TYR A 243 1.62 -24.13 -23.67
C TYR A 243 2.67 -24.41 -24.76
N GLY A 244 3.95 -24.13 -24.51
CA GLY A 244 5.03 -24.47 -25.44
C GLY A 244 5.17 -25.97 -25.66
N SER A 245 5.15 -26.78 -24.59
CA SER A 245 5.17 -28.24 -24.73
C SER A 245 3.93 -28.77 -25.45
N LEU A 246 2.74 -28.27 -25.10
CA LEU A 246 1.48 -28.61 -25.78
C LEU A 246 1.47 -28.23 -27.28
N GLN A 247 2.25 -27.24 -27.70
CA GLN A 247 2.37 -26.87 -29.11
C GLN A 247 3.33 -27.78 -29.87
N VAL A 248 4.43 -28.27 -29.27
CA VAL A 248 5.30 -29.27 -29.92
C VAL A 248 4.50 -30.52 -30.29
N ASP A 249 3.66 -31.02 -29.37
CA ASP A 249 2.81 -32.20 -29.62
C ASP A 249 1.69 -31.94 -30.67
N ARG A 250 1.15 -30.72 -30.73
CA ARG A 250 0.05 -30.37 -31.66
C ARG A 250 0.52 -29.95 -33.05
N VAL A 251 1.69 -29.33 -33.18
CA VAL A 251 2.27 -28.94 -34.48
C VAL A 251 2.61 -30.17 -35.32
N GLY A 252 2.91 -31.31 -34.68
CA GLY A 252 3.05 -32.61 -35.36
C GLY A 252 1.73 -33.23 -35.88
N MET A 253 0.56 -32.66 -35.55
CA MET A 253 -0.75 -33.27 -35.86
C MET A 253 -1.72 -32.33 -36.62
N PHE A 254 -1.62 -31.02 -36.42
CA PHE A 254 -2.51 -30.02 -37.05
C PHE A 254 -1.74 -28.83 -37.64
N SER A 255 -1.05 -29.07 -38.76
CA SER A 255 -0.36 -28.03 -39.55
C SER A 255 -1.32 -27.15 -40.38
N SER A 256 -2.49 -26.76 -39.82
CA SER A 256 -3.45 -25.86 -40.49
C SER A 256 -4.57 -25.33 -39.55
N SER A 257 -4.30 -24.28 -38.77
CA SER A 257 -5.26 -23.20 -38.38
C SER A 257 -4.65 -22.24 -37.35
N GLU A 258 -4.93 -20.94 -37.50
CA GLU A 258 -4.49 -19.83 -36.60
C GLU A 258 -2.97 -19.68 -36.39
N SER A 259 -2.20 -19.56 -37.47
CA SER A 259 -0.93 -18.84 -37.41
C SER A 259 -1.16 -17.35 -37.12
N SER A 260 -0.32 -16.73 -36.29
CA SER A 260 -0.18 -15.27 -36.23
C SER A 260 0.11 -14.71 -37.63
N ASP A 261 -0.19 -13.43 -37.88
CA ASP A 261 0.01 -12.71 -39.16
C ASP A 261 1.48 -12.68 -39.65
N ARG A 262 2.38 -13.29 -38.86
CA ARG A 262 3.84 -13.39 -39.05
C ARG A 262 4.36 -14.84 -39.09
N GLY A 263 3.48 -15.84 -39.18
CA GLY A 263 3.87 -17.25 -39.27
C GLY A 263 4.35 -17.90 -37.97
N VAL A 264 4.20 -17.19 -36.84
CA VAL A 264 4.61 -17.64 -35.51
C VAL A 264 3.42 -18.29 -34.77
N PRO A 265 3.61 -19.41 -34.05
CA PRO A 265 2.56 -20.02 -33.22
C PRO A 265 2.07 -19.07 -32.11
N LEU A 266 0.74 -18.93 -32.02
CA LEU A 266 0.06 -18.01 -31.10
C LEU A 266 -0.41 -18.75 -29.83
N ILE A 267 0.04 -18.31 -28.66
CA ILE A 267 -0.35 -18.84 -27.35
C ILE A 267 -1.45 -17.95 -26.75
N LYS A 268 -2.67 -18.50 -26.61
CA LYS A 268 -3.79 -17.89 -25.90
C LYS A 268 -4.00 -18.63 -24.56
N PRO A 269 -3.43 -18.14 -23.42
CA PRO A 269 -3.59 -18.81 -22.13
C PRO A 269 -5.02 -18.69 -21.60
N HIS A 270 -5.47 -19.68 -20.82
CA HIS A 270 -6.84 -19.72 -20.31
C HIS A 270 -7.13 -18.54 -19.36
N TYR A 271 -8.28 -17.87 -19.53
CA TYR A 271 -8.65 -16.61 -18.87
C TYR A 271 -8.57 -16.62 -17.33
N ALA A 272 -8.70 -17.80 -16.72
CA ALA A 272 -8.63 -18.03 -15.27
C ALA A 272 -7.20 -18.18 -14.72
N LEU A 273 -6.19 -18.43 -15.56
CA LEU A 273 -4.82 -18.63 -15.09
C LEU A 273 -4.25 -17.38 -14.42
N GLU A 274 -4.42 -16.20 -15.02
CA GLU A 274 -3.91 -14.96 -14.44
C GLU A 274 -4.52 -14.65 -13.06
N PRO A 275 -5.86 -14.70 -12.83
CA PRO A 275 -6.43 -14.57 -11.50
C PRO A 275 -5.94 -15.62 -10.50
N CYS A 276 -5.72 -16.87 -10.94
CA CYS A 276 -5.14 -17.91 -10.08
C CYS A 276 -3.70 -17.60 -9.67
N PHE A 277 -2.83 -17.18 -10.59
CA PHE A 277 -1.46 -16.76 -10.29
C PHE A 277 -1.42 -15.49 -9.44
N LEU A 278 -2.34 -14.53 -9.67
CA LEU A 278 -2.48 -13.33 -8.85
C LEU A 278 -2.92 -13.66 -7.42
N MET A 279 -3.88 -14.59 -7.25
CA MET A 279 -4.29 -15.09 -5.94
C MET A 279 -3.12 -15.79 -5.22
N MET A 280 -2.41 -16.66 -5.94
CA MET A 280 -1.24 -17.39 -5.43
C MET A 280 -0.13 -16.42 -5.00
N ALA A 281 0.16 -15.40 -5.81
CA ALA A 281 1.10 -14.33 -5.48
C ALA A 281 0.70 -13.63 -4.16
N GLY A 282 -0.59 -13.32 -3.99
CA GLY A 282 -1.12 -12.78 -2.73
C GLY A 282 -0.91 -13.68 -1.53
N VAL A 283 -1.15 -14.99 -1.67
CA VAL A 283 -0.94 -15.99 -0.60
C VAL A 283 0.56 -16.06 -0.24
N VAL A 284 1.41 -16.31 -1.22
CA VAL A 284 2.86 -16.51 -1.05
C VAL A 284 3.51 -15.25 -0.47
N ALA A 285 3.21 -14.08 -1.03
CA ALA A 285 3.74 -12.80 -0.53
C ALA A 285 3.29 -12.50 0.91
N SER A 286 2.04 -12.81 1.27
CA SER A 286 1.54 -12.62 2.64
C SER A 286 2.22 -13.53 3.64
N ILE A 287 2.47 -14.80 3.28
CA ILE A 287 3.19 -15.76 4.14
C ILE A 287 4.66 -15.33 4.28
N ALA A 288 5.32 -14.97 3.18
CA ALA A 288 6.70 -14.52 3.16
C ALA A 288 6.89 -13.23 3.99
N GLN A 289 5.99 -12.25 3.85
CA GLN A 289 5.93 -11.06 4.69
C GLN A 289 5.76 -11.42 6.18
N GLN A 290 4.82 -12.32 6.52
CA GLN A 290 4.59 -12.73 7.90
C GLN A 290 5.80 -13.43 8.53
N THR A 291 6.61 -14.17 7.75
CA THR A 291 7.84 -14.81 8.25
C THR A 291 8.82 -13.79 8.85
N ILE A 292 8.85 -12.56 8.32
CA ILE A 292 9.64 -11.44 8.84
C ILE A 292 8.86 -10.62 9.87
N GLN A 293 7.60 -10.29 9.58
CA GLN A 293 6.83 -9.36 10.41
C GLN A 293 6.34 -9.96 11.72
N HIS A 294 6.02 -11.26 11.79
CA HIS A 294 5.59 -11.91 13.03
C HIS A 294 6.66 -11.84 14.15
N PRO A 295 7.91 -12.32 13.94
CA PRO A 295 8.95 -12.25 14.98
C PRO A 295 9.27 -10.80 15.38
N LEU A 296 9.37 -9.88 14.42
CA LEU A 296 9.66 -8.47 14.70
C LEU A 296 8.51 -7.77 15.44
N SER A 297 7.25 -8.10 15.14
CA SER A 297 6.09 -7.56 15.87
C SER A 297 6.06 -8.06 17.32
N ARG A 298 6.37 -9.35 17.57
CA ARG A 298 6.46 -9.90 18.94
C ARG A 298 7.53 -9.18 19.79
N ILE A 299 8.65 -8.82 19.16
CA ILE A 299 9.71 -8.02 19.79
C ILE A 299 9.18 -6.59 20.02
N GLN A 300 8.63 -5.96 19.00
CA GLN A 300 8.12 -4.60 19.06
C GLN A 300 7.04 -4.39 20.13
N ASP A 301 6.02 -5.26 20.21
CA ASP A 301 4.92 -5.11 21.16
C ASP A 301 5.41 -5.10 22.62
N LEU A 302 6.40 -5.94 22.98
CA LEU A 302 6.96 -5.98 24.33
C LEU A 302 7.91 -4.80 24.62
N HIS A 303 8.48 -4.17 23.60
CA HIS A 303 9.30 -2.97 23.74
C HIS A 303 8.40 -1.72 23.89
N LEU A 304 7.41 -1.57 23.01
CA LEU A 304 6.45 -0.46 23.02
C LEU A 304 5.61 -0.43 24.31
N GLY A 305 5.21 -1.59 24.84
CA GLY A 305 4.54 -1.71 26.15
C GLY A 305 5.38 -1.27 27.37
N ARG A 306 6.63 -0.83 27.18
CA ARG A 306 7.43 -0.11 28.20
C ARG A 306 7.81 1.30 27.79
N LEU A 307 7.59 1.66 26.52
CA LEU A 307 8.03 2.94 25.98
C LEU A 307 7.29 4.10 26.64
N GLU A 308 6.04 3.93 27.06
CA GLU A 308 5.32 4.95 27.84
C GLU A 308 6.03 5.29 29.17
N TYR A 309 6.44 4.27 29.92
CA TYR A 309 7.19 4.44 31.18
C TYR A 309 8.57 5.09 30.94
N LEU A 310 9.26 4.67 29.88
CA LEU A 310 10.58 5.19 29.52
C LEU A 310 10.52 6.63 28.97
N ASP A 311 9.53 6.95 28.16
CA ASP A 311 9.31 8.31 27.63
C ASP A 311 8.89 9.26 28.76
N HIS A 312 8.08 8.79 29.71
CA HIS A 312 7.75 9.54 30.93
C HIS A 312 8.98 9.77 31.81
N GLN A 313 9.90 8.81 31.96
CA GLN A 313 11.17 9.06 32.66
C GLN A 313 12.12 9.98 31.87
N ALA A 314 12.18 9.81 30.55
CA ALA A 314 13.12 10.52 29.70
C ALA A 314 12.72 11.98 29.45
N SER A 315 11.46 12.37 29.64
CA SER A 315 11.01 13.77 29.57
C SER A 315 11.66 14.64 30.65
N PHE A 316 11.94 14.09 31.83
CA PHE A 316 12.63 14.77 32.93
C PHE A 316 14.16 14.81 32.80
N VAL A 317 14.75 14.20 31.75
CA VAL A 317 16.20 14.17 31.55
C VAL A 317 16.62 15.28 30.56
N PRO A 318 17.34 16.33 31.00
CA PRO A 318 17.69 17.47 30.14
C PRO A 318 18.81 17.18 29.14
N SER A 319 19.65 16.16 29.39
CA SER A 319 20.79 15.83 28.51
C SER A 319 20.44 14.79 27.45
N ARG A 320 20.61 15.15 26.16
CA ARG A 320 20.42 14.26 25.01
C ARG A 320 21.29 12.98 25.07
N GLN A 321 22.50 13.07 25.60
CA GLN A 321 23.41 11.90 25.67
C GLN A 321 22.93 10.89 26.72
N LYS A 322 22.61 11.34 27.93
CA LYS A 322 22.06 10.48 29.01
C LYS A 322 20.74 9.83 28.59
N MET A 323 19.91 10.57 27.86
CA MET A 323 18.68 10.06 27.24
C MET A 323 18.94 8.94 26.22
N ILE A 324 19.90 9.11 25.28
CA ILE A 324 20.25 8.06 24.29
C ILE A 324 20.77 6.80 25.01
N GLN A 325 21.59 6.97 26.04
CA GLN A 325 22.05 5.87 26.90
C GLN A 325 20.87 5.15 27.59
N LEU A 326 19.88 5.89 28.08
CA LEU A 326 18.68 5.31 28.72
C LEU A 326 17.83 4.49 27.73
N TYR A 327 17.61 4.97 26.50
CA TYR A 327 16.96 4.16 25.46
C TYR A 327 17.79 2.92 25.08
N TYR A 328 19.11 3.07 24.93
CA TYR A 328 20.00 1.95 24.62
C TYR A 328 19.98 0.87 25.72
N HIS A 329 20.06 1.27 26.99
CA HIS A 329 19.89 0.36 28.12
C HIS A 329 18.49 -0.28 28.16
N ALA A 330 17.43 0.45 27.78
CA ALA A 330 16.11 -0.13 27.63
C ALA A 330 16.06 -1.23 26.55
N TYR A 331 16.72 -1.05 25.39
CA TYR A 331 16.87 -2.12 24.40
C TYR A 331 17.63 -3.33 24.99
N GLN A 332 18.75 -3.12 25.68
CA GLN A 332 19.52 -4.20 26.32
C GLN A 332 18.71 -4.96 27.39
N GLU A 333 17.97 -4.26 28.24
CA GLU A 333 17.04 -4.81 29.22
C GLU A 333 15.94 -5.64 28.57
N THR A 334 15.38 -5.13 27.48
CA THR A 334 14.34 -5.83 26.74
C THR A 334 14.92 -7.11 26.11
N PHE A 335 16.13 -7.05 25.55
CA PHE A 335 16.88 -8.22 25.05
C PHE A 335 17.17 -9.28 26.12
N LYS A 336 17.68 -8.88 27.29
CA LYS A 336 17.89 -9.78 28.44
C LYS A 336 16.60 -10.51 28.83
N ARG A 337 15.46 -9.82 28.82
CA ARG A 337 14.15 -10.41 29.12
C ARG A 337 13.59 -11.28 27.98
N TYR A 338 13.87 -10.98 26.70
CA TYR A 338 13.56 -11.88 25.58
C TYR A 338 14.31 -13.21 25.71
N LYS A 339 15.62 -13.18 25.98
CA LYS A 339 16.43 -14.40 26.16
C LYS A 339 15.83 -15.31 27.26
N ARG A 340 15.36 -14.73 28.36
CA ARG A 340 14.66 -15.47 29.45
C ARG A 340 13.30 -16.04 29.00
N LYS A 341 12.49 -15.29 28.24
CA LYS A 341 11.21 -15.80 27.70
C LYS A 341 11.42 -16.90 26.66
N ALA A 342 12.36 -16.72 25.73
CA ALA A 342 12.74 -17.71 24.73
C ALA A 342 13.18 -19.03 25.39
N ALA A 343 14.09 -18.97 26.36
CA ALA A 343 14.53 -20.14 27.12
C ALA A 343 13.36 -20.91 27.76
N ARG A 344 12.41 -20.21 28.40
CA ARG A 344 11.21 -20.82 29.02
C ARG A 344 10.20 -21.41 28.02
N THR A 345 10.29 -21.09 26.73
CA THR A 345 9.32 -21.55 25.71
C THR A 345 9.91 -22.62 24.78
N GLY A 346 11.07 -23.21 25.11
CA GLY A 346 11.75 -24.18 24.25
C GLY A 346 12.63 -23.55 23.15
N GLY A 347 13.11 -22.33 23.37
CA GLY A 347 14.08 -21.66 22.48
C GLY A 347 13.50 -20.50 21.66
N TRP A 348 14.38 -19.84 20.90
CA TRP A 348 14.02 -18.67 20.09
C TRP A 348 12.99 -18.95 18.99
N PRO A 349 13.10 -20.02 18.17
CA PRO A 349 12.13 -20.27 17.10
C PRO A 349 10.72 -20.53 17.65
N SER A 350 10.62 -21.41 18.65
CA SER A 350 9.36 -21.73 19.34
C SER A 350 8.69 -20.47 19.91
N TRP A 351 9.45 -19.60 20.58
CA TRP A 351 8.91 -18.35 21.13
C TRP A 351 8.51 -17.33 20.05
N LEU A 352 9.36 -17.11 19.05
CA LEU A 352 9.16 -16.11 17.99
C LEU A 352 8.03 -16.46 17.03
N PHE A 353 7.87 -17.74 16.70
CA PHE A 353 6.83 -18.23 15.76
C PHE A 353 5.59 -18.80 16.46
N ARG A 354 5.48 -18.66 17.79
CA ARG A 354 4.28 -19.08 18.53
C ARG A 354 3.03 -18.37 18.01
N GLY A 355 2.10 -19.14 17.43
CA GLY A 355 0.87 -18.63 16.85
C GLY A 355 0.98 -18.13 15.39
N PHE A 356 2.14 -18.29 14.75
CA PHE A 356 2.40 -17.87 13.37
C PHE A 356 1.34 -18.40 12.37
N ILE A 357 1.03 -19.69 12.41
CA ILE A 357 0.01 -20.30 11.54
C ILE A 357 -1.34 -19.58 11.71
N GLY A 358 -1.73 -19.33 12.96
CA GLY A 358 -2.97 -18.63 13.30
C GLY A 358 -2.99 -17.15 12.93
N SER A 359 -1.84 -16.45 12.87
CA SER A 359 -1.79 -15.07 12.34
C SER A 359 -1.82 -15.06 10.81
N SER A 360 -1.05 -15.93 10.16
CA SER A 360 -0.98 -16.02 8.70
C SER A 360 -2.34 -16.42 8.11
N LEU A 361 -3.02 -17.41 8.69
CA LEU A 361 -4.36 -17.84 8.27
C LEU A 361 -5.44 -16.75 8.45
N ARG A 362 -5.24 -15.79 9.36
CA ARG A 362 -6.14 -14.63 9.52
C ARG A 362 -5.83 -13.48 8.54
N GLN A 363 -4.60 -13.38 8.03
CA GLN A 363 -4.21 -12.33 7.08
C GLN A 363 -4.43 -12.75 5.62
N VAL A 364 -3.95 -13.93 5.25
CA VAL A 364 -3.90 -14.43 3.86
C VAL A 364 -5.26 -14.31 3.13
N PRO A 365 -6.41 -14.73 3.70
CA PRO A 365 -7.69 -14.62 3.01
C PRO A 365 -8.10 -13.18 2.71
N SER A 366 -7.76 -12.22 3.59
CA SER A 366 -8.03 -10.80 3.36
C SER A 366 -7.26 -10.30 2.14
N THR A 367 -5.94 -10.59 2.10
CA THR A 367 -5.05 -10.14 1.03
C THR A 367 -5.40 -10.75 -0.33
N SER A 368 -5.61 -12.07 -0.37
CA SER A 368 -5.97 -12.78 -1.61
C SER A 368 -7.37 -12.45 -2.12
N ALA A 369 -8.38 -12.30 -1.25
CA ALA A 369 -9.73 -11.93 -1.68
C ALA A 369 -9.76 -10.51 -2.27
N GLY A 370 -9.00 -9.58 -1.70
CA GLY A 370 -8.88 -8.24 -2.27
C GLY A 370 -8.21 -8.23 -3.65
N LEU A 371 -7.12 -8.99 -3.83
CA LEU A 371 -6.47 -9.13 -5.14
C LEU A 371 -7.45 -9.60 -6.24
N ILE A 372 -8.28 -10.58 -5.92
CA ILE A 372 -9.32 -11.08 -6.85
C ILE A 372 -10.39 -10.02 -7.11
N ILE A 373 -10.92 -9.37 -6.08
CA ILE A 373 -11.94 -8.32 -6.24
C ILE A 373 -11.39 -7.17 -7.10
N PHE A 374 -10.13 -6.76 -6.88
CA PHE A 374 -9.47 -5.76 -7.70
C PHE A 374 -9.37 -6.19 -9.17
N GLU A 375 -8.90 -7.41 -9.45
CA GLU A 375 -8.73 -7.89 -10.82
C GLU A 375 -10.07 -8.08 -11.54
N LEU A 376 -11.12 -8.54 -10.84
CA LEU A 376 -12.49 -8.60 -11.36
C LEU A 376 -13.03 -7.20 -11.71
N VAL A 377 -12.81 -6.21 -10.84
CA VAL A 377 -13.20 -4.82 -11.10
C VAL A 377 -12.39 -4.25 -12.27
N ARG A 378 -11.06 -4.45 -12.28
CA ARG A 378 -10.16 -4.01 -13.36
C ARG A 378 -10.61 -4.57 -14.71
N ARG A 379 -10.90 -5.87 -14.79
CA ARG A 379 -11.38 -6.54 -16.02
C ARG A 379 -12.74 -6.02 -16.47
N ARG A 380 -13.68 -5.75 -15.55
CA ARG A 380 -14.99 -5.16 -15.88
C ARG A 380 -14.90 -3.76 -16.50
N TYR A 381 -13.84 -3.00 -16.20
CA TYR A 381 -13.59 -1.66 -16.70
C TYR A 381 -12.39 -1.56 -17.65
N ALA A 382 -11.86 -2.69 -18.15
CA ALA A 382 -10.80 -2.73 -19.14
C ALA A 382 -11.39 -2.60 -20.56
N ASN A 383 -10.71 -1.86 -21.44
CA ASN A 383 -11.13 -1.77 -22.84
C ASN A 383 -10.65 -3.00 -23.62
N PRO A 384 -11.45 -3.54 -24.56
CA PRO A 384 -11.06 -4.70 -25.36
C PRO A 384 -9.96 -4.42 -26.40
N ALA A 385 -9.58 -3.15 -26.60
CA ALA A 385 -8.47 -2.74 -27.48
C ALA A 385 -7.07 -2.93 -26.85
N ASP A 386 -7.00 -3.40 -25.60
CA ASP A 386 -5.78 -3.46 -24.79
C ASP A 386 -4.98 -4.78 -24.91
N THR A 387 -5.17 -5.58 -25.96
CA THR A 387 -4.51 -6.89 -26.10
C THR A 387 -2.99 -6.75 -26.25
N VAL A 388 -2.21 -7.38 -25.37
CA VAL A 388 -0.75 -7.30 -25.41
C VAL A 388 -0.18 -8.58 -26.04
N HIS A 389 0.61 -8.39 -27.09
CA HIS A 389 1.44 -9.43 -27.70
C HIS A 389 2.84 -9.39 -27.07
N ILE A 390 3.25 -10.49 -26.42
CA ILE A 390 4.63 -10.66 -25.97
C ILE A 390 5.32 -11.60 -26.96
N GLN A 391 6.36 -11.11 -27.61
CA GLN A 391 7.23 -11.92 -28.45
C GLN A 391 8.30 -12.58 -27.58
N SER A 392 8.46 -13.90 -27.68
CA SER A 392 9.49 -14.66 -26.98
C SER A 392 9.92 -15.84 -27.85
N ASP A 393 11.20 -15.87 -28.24
CA ASP A 393 11.92 -16.92 -28.97
C ASP A 393 11.04 -18.03 -29.61
N GLY A 394 10.40 -17.70 -30.74
CA GLY A 394 9.63 -18.64 -31.56
C GLY A 394 8.12 -18.69 -31.31
N TYR A 395 7.58 -17.92 -30.35
CA TYR A 395 6.14 -17.90 -30.00
C TYR A 395 5.62 -16.48 -29.74
N ASP A 396 4.37 -16.19 -30.16
CA ASP A 396 3.64 -14.97 -29.80
C ASP A 396 2.66 -15.31 -28.65
N ILE A 397 2.78 -14.68 -27.48
CA ILE A 397 1.81 -14.84 -26.37
C ILE A 397 0.81 -13.69 -26.41
N LEU A 398 -0.49 -14.00 -26.58
CA LEU A 398 -1.58 -13.03 -26.58
C LEU A 398 -2.27 -12.99 -25.22
N LEU A 399 -2.23 -11.84 -24.57
CA LEU A 399 -2.78 -11.63 -23.22
C LEU A 399 -3.93 -10.62 -23.31
N THR A 400 -5.11 -11.05 -22.83
CA THR A 400 -6.40 -10.31 -22.86
C THR A 400 -6.71 -9.67 -21.51
#